data_AF-L0RFD9-F1
#
_entry.id   AF-L0RFD9-F1
#
_cell.length_a   1.000
_cell.length_b   1.000
_cell.length_c   1.000
_cell.angle_alpha   90.00
_cell.angle_beta   90.00
_cell.angle_gamma   90.00
#
_symmetry.space_group_name_H-M   'P 1'
#
loop_
_entity.id
_entity.type
_entity.pdbx_description
1 polymer ?
#
loop_
_entity_poly.entity_id
_entity_poly.type
_entity_poly.pdbx_seq_one_letter_code
_entity_poly.pdbx_strand_id
1 'polypeptide(L)'
;MIIEWNISKKRGNFRPILTYTIVLEDFERDLAMPNIVQQSTIPQPPDSWSASCLPDKCERAEKECSTYQIYTPDHKTGEVTGKCILPWREEGVYPEIEESFILLREEFESVLKAAYESQPLEINGKLELSTETRKHIAAGLISQRFLEAAGF
;
A
#
# COMPACT_ATOMS: atom_id res chain seq x y z
N MET A 1 9.44 -6.07 -0.34
CA MET A 1 8.51 -5.90 -1.47
C MET A 1 9.12 -6.54 -2.70
N ILE A 2 8.34 -7.33 -3.43
CA ILE A 2 8.75 -8.02 -4.65
C ILE A 2 7.92 -7.47 -5.80
N ILE A 3 8.57 -6.98 -6.86
CA ILE A 3 7.94 -6.53 -8.10
C ILE A 3 8.37 -7.50 -9.21
N GLU A 4 7.40 -8.17 -9.83
CA GLU A 4 7.63 -9.02 -10.99
C GLU A 4 6.86 -8.48 -12.19
N TRP A 5 7.46 -8.50 -13.37
CA TRP A 5 6.78 -8.04 -14.58
C TRP A 5 7.19 -8.82 -15.82
N ASN A 6 6.27 -8.87 -16.78
CA ASN A 6 6.48 -9.48 -18.08
C ASN A 6 5.81 -8.64 -19.17
N ILE A 7 6.48 -8.55 -20.33
CA ILE A 7 5.90 -8.00 -21.54
C ILE A 7 5.63 -9.15 -22.50
N SER A 8 4.39 -9.23 -22.97
CA SER A 8 3.99 -10.21 -23.98
C SER A 8 3.33 -9.53 -25.18
N LYS A 9 3.60 -10.04 -26.38
CA LYS A 9 2.97 -9.56 -27.62
C LYS A 9 2.70 -10.75 -28.55
N LYS A 10 1.47 -10.84 -29.05
CA LYS A 10 1.12 -11.80 -30.10
C LYS A 10 1.61 -11.32 -31.48
N ARG A 11 1.86 -12.26 -32.40
CA ARG A 11 2.22 -11.94 -33.79
C ARG A 11 1.11 -11.14 -34.47
N GLY A 12 1.49 -10.17 -35.30
CA GLY A 12 0.58 -9.29 -36.04
C GLY A 12 0.49 -7.89 -35.43
N ASN A 13 -0.65 -7.23 -35.66
CA ASN A 13 -0.92 -5.85 -35.27
C ASN A 13 -1.34 -5.69 -33.79
N PHE A 14 -1.11 -6.71 -32.96
CA PHE A 14 -1.38 -6.60 -31.52
C PHE A 14 -0.38 -5.68 -30.83
N ARG A 15 -0.86 -4.95 -29.84
CA ARG A 15 -0.02 -4.16 -28.94
C ARG A 15 0.66 -5.07 -27.92
N PRO A 16 1.89 -4.74 -27.50
CA PRO A 16 2.50 -5.39 -26.35
C PRO A 16 1.71 -5.08 -25.08
N ILE A 17 1.71 -6.04 -24.16
CA ILE A 17 1.00 -5.97 -22.90
C ILE A 17 2.01 -6.20 -21.80
N LEU A 18 2.18 -5.20 -20.95
CA LEU A 18 2.85 -5.34 -19.67
C LEU A 18 1.85 -5.92 -18.66
N THR A 19 2.25 -7.01 -18.00
CA THR A 19 1.58 -7.54 -16.81
C THR A 19 2.58 -7.51 -15.67
N TYR A 20 2.18 -7.03 -14.51
CA TYR A 20 3.04 -6.97 -13.34
C TYR A 20 2.29 -7.38 -12.08
N THR A 21 3.03 -7.89 -11.11
CA THR A 21 2.55 -8.22 -9.78
C THR A 21 3.49 -7.59 -8.76
N ILE A 22 2.91 -6.96 -7.74
CA ILE A 22 3.64 -6.40 -6.60
C ILE A 22 3.14 -7.09 -5.34
N VAL A 23 4.06 -7.67 -4.58
CA VAL A 23 3.76 -8.40 -3.33
C VAL A 23 4.55 -7.76 -2.19
N LEU A 24 3.87 -7.46 -1.09
CA LEU A 24 4.51 -7.06 0.16
C LEU A 24 4.95 -8.30 0.93
N GLU A 25 6.13 -8.20 1.52
CA GLU A 25 6.61 -9.19 2.48
C GLU A 25 5.85 -9.06 3.81
N ASP A 26 5.80 -10.14 4.59
CA ASP A 26 5.00 -10.18 5.82
C ASP A 26 5.36 -9.05 6.79
N PHE A 27 6.65 -8.73 6.95
CA PHE A 27 7.09 -7.65 7.83
C PHE A 27 6.62 -6.26 7.36
N GLU A 28 6.47 -6.06 6.05
CA GLU A 28 5.95 -4.80 5.49
C GLU A 28 4.45 -4.68 5.76
N ARG A 29 3.73 -5.81 5.74
CA ARG A 29 2.32 -5.85 6.10
C ARG A 29 2.11 -5.62 7.59
N ASP A 30 2.96 -6.20 8.43
CA ASP A 30 2.93 -6.02 9.88
C ASP A 30 3.21 -4.57 10.30
N LEU A 31 3.99 -3.82 9.50
CA LEU A 31 4.20 -2.38 9.66
C LEU A 31 3.03 -1.52 9.14
N ALA A 32 1.91 -2.14 8.77
CA ALA A 32 0.70 -1.47 8.27
C ALA A 32 0.97 -0.51 7.09
N MET A 33 1.88 -0.90 6.19
CA MET A 33 2.30 -0.07 5.06
C MET A 33 1.11 0.44 4.22
N PRO A 34 1.14 1.73 3.80
CA PRO A 34 0.09 2.31 2.98
C PRO A 34 0.24 1.92 1.51
N ASN A 35 -0.85 2.10 0.76
CA ASN A 35 -0.81 2.15 -0.70
C ASN A 35 -0.08 3.43 -1.14
N ILE A 36 0.93 3.27 -1.99
CA ILE A 36 1.66 4.39 -2.62
C ILE A 36 1.26 4.43 -4.07
N VAL A 37 0.81 5.60 -4.54
CA VAL A 37 0.39 5.83 -5.93
C VAL A 37 1.36 6.79 -6.59
N GLN A 38 1.95 6.35 -7.70
CA GLN A 38 2.94 7.13 -8.43
C GLN A 38 2.54 7.28 -9.90
N GLN A 39 2.78 8.47 -10.45
CA GLN A 39 2.76 8.66 -11.89
C GLN A 39 4.02 8.00 -12.48
N SER A 40 3.83 7.05 -13.39
CA SER A 40 4.93 6.36 -14.06
C SER A 40 5.41 7.12 -15.30
N THR A 41 6.56 6.70 -15.84
CA THR A 41 7.01 7.06 -17.19
C THR A 41 6.56 6.04 -18.24
N ILE A 42 5.81 5.00 -17.84
CA ILE A 42 5.32 3.96 -18.75
C ILE A 42 4.31 4.58 -19.72
N PRO A 43 4.57 4.51 -21.05
CA PRO A 43 3.71 5.13 -22.03
C PRO A 43 2.37 4.39 -22.17
N GLN A 44 1.30 5.16 -22.12
CA GLN A 44 -0.05 4.75 -22.43
C GLN A 44 -0.41 5.22 -23.85
N PRO A 45 -0.58 4.29 -24.81
CA PRO A 45 -0.89 4.67 -26.18
C PRO A 45 -2.31 5.25 -26.28
N PRO A 46 -2.56 6.10 -27.28
CA PRO A 46 -3.91 6.48 -27.66
C PRO A 46 -4.76 5.23 -27.91
N ASP A 47 -6.02 5.28 -27.49
CA ASP A 47 -6.92 4.13 -27.55
C ASP A 47 -6.34 2.89 -26.85
N SER A 48 -5.73 3.06 -25.68
CA SER A 48 -5.16 1.97 -24.88
C SER A 48 -6.15 0.85 -24.54
N TRP A 49 -7.46 1.07 -24.67
CA TRP A 49 -8.49 0.03 -24.58
C TRP A 49 -8.45 -0.97 -25.75
N SER A 50 -7.88 -0.60 -26.91
CA SER A 50 -7.72 -1.47 -28.06
C SER A 50 -6.46 -2.32 -27.94
N ALA A 51 -6.63 -3.65 -28.04
CA ALA A 51 -5.52 -4.61 -28.00
C ALA A 51 -4.66 -4.62 -29.28
N SER A 52 -5.07 -3.90 -30.33
CA SER A 52 -4.36 -3.86 -31.61
C SER A 52 -4.23 -2.45 -32.15
N CYS A 53 -3.16 -2.21 -32.90
CA CYS A 53 -2.92 -0.98 -33.62
C CYS A 53 -2.49 -1.32 -35.05
N LEU A 54 -3.31 -0.92 -36.03
CA LEU A 54 -3.03 -1.08 -37.46
C LEU A 54 -1.94 -0.10 -37.90
N PRO A 55 -1.25 -0.36 -39.03
CA PRO A 55 -0.36 0.62 -39.65
C PRO A 55 -1.04 2.00 -39.80
N ASP A 56 -0.24 3.06 -39.65
CA ASP A 56 -0.68 4.46 -39.79
C ASP A 56 -1.81 4.89 -38.81
N LYS A 57 -1.90 4.22 -37.66
CA LYS A 57 -2.80 4.60 -36.56
C LYS A 57 -2.04 4.82 -35.26
N CYS A 58 -2.56 5.72 -34.43
CA CYS A 58 -2.11 5.91 -33.04
C CYS A 58 -0.58 6.02 -32.93
N GLU A 59 0.05 5.19 -32.10
CA GLU A 59 1.50 5.17 -31.91
C GLU A 59 2.28 4.79 -33.19
N ARG A 60 1.66 4.05 -34.13
CA ARG A 60 2.25 3.73 -35.44
C ARG A 60 2.14 4.88 -36.45
N ALA A 61 1.43 5.95 -36.10
CA ALA A 61 1.40 7.23 -36.81
C ALA A 61 1.98 8.35 -35.94
N GLU A 62 2.89 8.00 -35.02
CA GLU A 62 3.61 8.96 -34.16
C GLU A 62 2.69 9.84 -33.29
N LYS A 63 1.49 9.35 -32.95
CA LYS A 63 0.65 10.06 -31.98
C LYS A 63 1.26 9.94 -30.59
N GLU A 64 1.23 11.06 -29.88
CA GLU A 64 1.68 11.19 -28.50
C GLU A 64 1.00 10.20 -27.55
N CYS A 65 1.78 9.68 -26.60
CA CYS A 65 1.30 8.80 -25.54
C CYS A 65 1.13 9.58 -24.24
N SER A 66 0.10 9.24 -23.46
CA SER A 66 0.02 9.64 -22.04
C SER A 66 0.87 8.70 -21.19
N THR A 67 0.78 8.79 -19.87
CA THR A 67 1.46 7.87 -18.95
C THR A 67 0.49 7.20 -17.98
N TYR A 68 0.82 5.98 -17.57
CA TYR A 68 0.03 5.24 -16.59
C TYR A 68 0.34 5.68 -15.15
N GLN A 69 -0.60 5.41 -14.25
CA GLN A 69 -0.36 5.38 -12.81
C GLN A 69 -0.09 3.94 -12.38
N ILE A 70 0.88 3.77 -11.48
CA ILE A 70 1.20 2.49 -10.84
C ILE A 70 1.14 2.68 -9.33
N TYR A 71 0.90 1.58 -8.61
CA TYR A 71 0.76 1.64 -7.16
C TYR A 71 1.17 0.35 -6.47
N THR A 72 1.62 0.46 -5.22
CA THR A 72 1.89 -0.69 -4.34
C THR A 72 0.58 -1.18 -3.68
N PRO A 73 0.41 -2.45 -3.31
CA PRO A 73 -0.80 -2.86 -2.57
C PRO A 73 -0.80 -2.24 -1.16
N ASP A 74 -1.95 -2.25 -0.49
CA ASP A 74 -2.01 -1.90 0.93
C ASP A 74 -1.65 -3.11 1.81
N HIS A 75 -1.35 -2.89 3.09
CA HIS A 75 -1.02 -3.98 4.03
C HIS A 75 -2.12 -5.04 4.19
N LYS A 76 -3.39 -4.69 3.92
CA LYS A 76 -4.52 -5.61 4.09
C LYS A 76 -4.58 -6.63 2.96
N THR A 77 -4.42 -6.14 1.73
CA THR A 77 -4.39 -6.93 0.50
C THR A 77 -3.06 -7.65 0.34
N GLY A 78 -1.95 -6.95 0.56
CA GLY A 78 -0.58 -7.49 0.47
C GLY A 78 -0.10 -7.78 -0.95
N GLU A 79 -0.99 -7.80 -1.95
CA GLU A 79 -0.68 -8.10 -3.34
C GLU A 79 -1.57 -7.28 -4.28
N VAL A 80 -1.00 -6.84 -5.40
CA VAL A 80 -1.75 -6.29 -6.54
C VAL A 80 -1.18 -6.80 -7.86
N THR A 81 -2.08 -7.11 -8.81
CA THR A 81 -1.72 -7.37 -10.20
C THR A 81 -2.22 -6.24 -11.09
N GLY A 82 -1.35 -5.73 -11.96
CA GLY A 82 -1.68 -4.68 -12.91
C GLY A 82 -1.41 -5.09 -14.36
N LYS A 83 -2.08 -4.40 -15.28
CA LYS A 83 -1.96 -4.63 -16.73
C LYS A 83 -1.95 -3.30 -17.48
N CYS A 84 -0.91 -3.08 -18.27
CA CYS A 84 -0.75 -1.89 -19.11
C CYS A 84 -0.61 -2.30 -20.58
N ILE A 85 -1.41 -1.69 -21.44
CA ILE A 85 -1.23 -1.82 -22.90
C ILE A 85 -0.16 -0.82 -23.32
N LEU A 86 0.88 -1.29 -23.99
CA LEU A 86 2.03 -0.49 -24.39
C LEU A 86 1.91 -0.07 -25.86
N PRO A 87 2.49 1.07 -26.25
CA PRO A 87 2.64 1.40 -27.67
C PRO A 87 3.49 0.34 -28.36
N TRP A 88 3.12 -0.06 -29.57
CA TRP A 88 4.00 -0.87 -30.40
C TRP A 88 5.27 -0.10 -30.76
N ARG A 89 6.44 -0.74 -30.57
CA ARG A 89 7.75 -0.29 -31.03
C ARG A 89 8.37 -1.37 -31.92
N GLU A 90 9.18 -0.96 -32.89
CA GLU A 90 9.87 -1.90 -33.78
C GLU A 90 10.93 -2.71 -33.03
N GLU A 91 11.75 -2.03 -32.22
CA GLU A 91 12.81 -2.65 -31.42
C GLU A 91 12.27 -3.44 -30.22
N GLY A 92 11.04 -3.15 -29.78
CA GLY A 92 10.38 -3.83 -28.66
C GLY A 92 11.02 -3.56 -27.29
N VAL A 93 11.75 -2.44 -27.14
CA VAL A 93 12.43 -2.06 -25.91
C VAL A 93 11.61 -1.01 -25.14
N TYR A 94 11.52 -1.19 -23.82
CA TYR A 94 10.72 -0.36 -22.91
C TYR A 94 11.47 -0.09 -21.60
N PRO A 95 12.56 0.72 -21.61
CA PRO A 95 13.34 1.01 -20.41
C PRO A 95 12.49 1.69 -19.32
N GLU A 96 11.46 2.46 -19.71
CA GLU A 96 10.61 3.24 -18.83
C GLU A 96 9.86 2.37 -17.80
N ILE A 97 9.70 1.08 -18.08
CA ILE A 97 9.04 0.12 -17.18
C ILE A 97 9.90 -0.13 -15.95
N GLU A 98 11.16 -0.51 -16.16
CA GLU A 98 12.09 -0.78 -15.07
C GLU A 98 12.39 0.51 -14.29
N GLU A 99 12.62 1.62 -15.00
CA GLU A 99 12.80 2.94 -14.39
C GLU A 99 11.61 3.32 -13.49
N SER A 100 10.38 3.12 -13.96
CA SER A 100 9.17 3.41 -13.18
C SER A 100 9.06 2.53 -11.92
N PHE A 101 9.38 1.24 -12.03
CA PHE A 101 9.35 0.35 -10.87
C PHE A 101 10.49 0.61 -9.87
N ILE A 102 11.66 1.06 -10.33
CA ILE A 102 12.74 1.52 -9.46
C ILE A 102 12.29 2.73 -8.66
N LEU A 103 11.69 3.74 -9.31
CA LEU A 103 11.16 4.92 -8.62
C LEU A 103 10.09 4.55 -7.59
N LEU A 104 9.17 3.64 -7.95
CA LEU A 104 8.12 3.19 -7.03
C LEU A 104 8.71 2.48 -5.81
N ARG A 105 9.75 1.66 -6.02
CA ARG A 105 10.48 0.99 -4.95
C ARG A 105 11.20 1.98 -4.05
N GLU A 106 11.88 2.97 -4.61
CA GLU A 106 12.59 3.98 -3.82
C GLU A 106 11.64 4.79 -2.93
N GLU A 107 10.47 5.18 -3.48
CA GLU A 107 9.43 5.87 -2.70
C GLU A 107 8.87 4.96 -1.61
N PHE A 108 8.60 3.69 -1.92
CA PHE A 108 8.17 2.70 -0.94
C PHE A 108 9.18 2.46 0.18
N GLU A 109 10.46 2.29 -0.15
CA GLU A 109 11.53 2.10 0.83
C GLU A 109 11.70 3.31 1.75
N SER A 110 11.46 4.53 1.25
CA SER A 110 11.47 5.75 2.06
C SER A 110 10.37 5.71 3.12
N VAL A 111 9.13 5.37 2.71
CA VAL A 111 7.99 5.25 3.63
C VAL A 111 8.20 4.09 4.60
N LEU A 112 8.77 2.97 4.14
CA LEU A 112 9.05 1.79 4.97
C LEU A 112 10.04 2.12 6.09
N LYS A 113 11.10 2.87 5.79
CA LYS A 113 12.06 3.34 6.80
C LYS A 113 11.38 4.21 7.85
N ALA A 114 10.54 5.15 7.41
CA ALA A 114 9.81 6.03 8.33
C ALA A 114 8.81 5.25 9.20
N ALA A 115 8.12 4.25 8.64
CA ALA A 115 7.21 3.38 9.39
C ALA A 115 7.96 2.55 10.44
N TYR A 116 9.12 1.99 10.06
CA TYR A 116 9.97 1.21 10.96
C TYR A 116 10.57 2.04 12.11
N GLU A 117 10.89 3.31 11.86
CA GLU A 117 11.37 4.23 12.90
C GLU A 117 10.28 4.58 13.94
N SER A 118 9.00 4.35 13.62
CA SER A 118 7.87 4.53 14.54
C SER A 118 7.85 3.42 15.61
N GLN A 119 8.48 3.70 16.75
CA GLN A 119 8.62 2.73 17.83
C GLN A 119 7.27 2.33 18.46
N PRO A 120 7.09 1.07 18.88
CA PRO A 120 5.89 0.64 19.59
C PRO A 120 5.74 1.39 20.91
N LEU A 121 4.50 1.68 21.29
CA LEU A 121 4.16 2.38 22.54
C LEU A 121 3.16 1.56 23.35
N GLU A 122 3.53 1.23 24.58
CA GLU A 122 2.64 0.58 25.54
C GLU A 122 2.57 1.44 26.81
N ILE A 123 1.38 1.98 27.10
CA ILE A 123 1.13 2.79 28.30
C ILE A 123 0.09 2.08 29.15
N ASN A 124 0.51 1.61 30.31
CA ASN A 124 -0.35 0.96 31.29
C ASN A 124 -0.71 1.96 32.41
N GLY A 125 -2.00 2.11 32.68
CA GLY A 125 -2.51 3.00 33.71
C GLY A 125 -3.41 2.27 34.69
N LYS A 126 -3.24 2.52 35.99
CA LYS A 126 -4.16 2.04 37.03
C LYS A 126 -4.45 3.19 37.99
N LEU A 127 -5.73 3.52 38.13
CA LEU A 127 -6.22 4.50 39.09
C LEU A 127 -7.05 3.77 40.14
N GLU A 128 -6.79 4.05 41.40
CA GLU A 128 -7.61 3.60 42.52
C GLU A 128 -8.18 4.81 43.26
N LEU A 129 -9.15 4.56 44.13
CA LEU A 129 -9.63 5.58 45.07
C LEU A 129 -8.44 6.20 45.81
N SER A 130 -8.43 7.53 45.85
CA SER A 130 -7.46 8.29 46.64
C SER A 130 -7.47 7.78 48.08
N THR A 131 -6.34 7.87 48.74
CA THR A 131 -6.20 7.46 50.15
C THR A 131 -7.15 8.23 51.06
N GLU A 132 -7.42 9.51 50.78
CA GLU A 132 -8.42 10.31 51.51
C GLU A 132 -9.84 9.77 51.34
N THR A 133 -10.27 9.53 50.10
CA THR A 133 -11.61 9.00 49.83
C THR A 133 -11.76 7.59 50.39
N ARG A 134 -10.72 6.77 50.32
CA ARG A 134 -10.71 5.41 50.89
C ARG A 134 -10.84 5.45 52.42
N LYS A 135 -10.15 6.37 53.10
CA LYS A 135 -10.28 6.55 54.56
C LYS A 135 -11.66 7.05 54.97
N HIS A 136 -12.22 8.01 54.24
CA HIS A 136 -13.54 8.56 54.51
C HIS A 136 -14.64 7.47 54.41
N ILE A 137 -14.59 6.67 53.34
CA ILE A 137 -15.53 5.56 53.12
C ILE A 137 -15.31 4.43 54.14
N ALA A 138 -14.07 4.06 54.42
CA ALA A 138 -13.76 2.99 55.37
C ALA A 138 -14.29 3.28 56.78
N ALA A 139 -14.22 4.54 57.24
CA ALA A 139 -14.78 4.93 58.53
C ALA A 139 -16.31 4.72 58.59
N GLY A 140 -17.03 5.07 57.52
CA GLY A 140 -18.48 4.83 57.41
C GLY A 140 -18.83 3.33 57.36
N LEU A 141 -18.08 2.56 56.57
CA LEU A 141 -18.30 1.12 56.38
C LEU A 141 -18.02 0.29 57.65
N ILE A 142 -16.99 0.65 58.41
CA ILE A 142 -16.68 0.01 59.71
C ILE A 142 -17.81 0.28 60.70
N SER A 143 -18.31 1.51 60.76
CA SER A 143 -19.40 1.90 61.66
C SER A 143 -20.70 1.15 61.34
N GLN A 144 -21.05 1.03 60.06
CA GLN A 144 -22.21 0.28 59.61
C GLN A 144 -22.11 -1.22 59.93
N ARG A 145 -20.95 -1.85 59.68
CA ARG A 145 -20.72 -3.27 60.02
C ARG A 145 -20.73 -3.54 61.52
N PHE A 146 -20.27 -2.60 62.33
CA PHE A 146 -20.34 -2.70 63.79
C PHE A 146 -21.78 -2.67 64.29
N LEU A 147 -22.63 -1.79 63.72
CA LEU A 147 -24.05 -1.70 64.07
C LEU A 147 -24.82 -2.97 63.68
N GLU A 148 -24.61 -3.49 62.47
CA GLU A 148 -25.22 -4.75 62.02
C GLU A 148 -24.80 -5.94 62.89
N ALA A 149 -23.52 -6.04 63.28
CA ALA A 149 -23.02 -7.10 64.15
C ALA A 149 -23.51 -6.98 65.60
N ALA A 150 -23.84 -5.76 66.04
CA ALA A 150 -24.43 -5.48 67.35
C ALA A 150 -25.95 -5.70 67.39
N GLY A 151 -26.58 -6.08 66.26
CA GLY A 151 -28.00 -6.42 66.19
C GLY A 151 -28.96 -5.24 65.99
N PHE A 152 -28.46 -4.13 65.42
CA PHE A 152 -29.29 -3.00 64.95
C PHE A 152 -29.54 -3.06 63.44
#